data_AF-A0A453QK54-F1
#
_entry.id   AF-A0A453QK54-F1
#
_cell.length_a   1.000
_cell.length_b   1.000
_cell.length_c   1.000
_cell.angle_alpha   90.00
_cell.angle_beta   90.00
_cell.angle_gamma   90.00
#
_symmetry.space_group_name_H-M   'P 1'
#
loop_
_entity.id
_entity.type
_entity.pdbx_description
1 polymer ?
#
loop_
_entity_poly.entity_id
_entity_poly.type
_entity_poly.pdbx_seq_one_letter_code
_entity_poly.pdbx_strand_id
1 'polypeptide(L)'
;FQITSHEWSAPFLQPVDVVGLQLDDYHKIITKPMDFSTIQNKMEGKDGTKYKSVREIYSDVRLIFTNAMTYNDEHHDVHIMAKLLLEKFEEKWLQLLPKVENEERKQQVEPNDVPTTDTSPEDAIAKLAKDTDDELNEINKQLEMLRNMVVQRCRYVLKTFISCLLLFATDL
;
A
#
# COMPACT_ATOMS: atom_id res chain seq x y z
N PHE A 1 -6.61 -0.41 -17.55
CA PHE A 1 -7.09 0.03 -16.22
C PHE A 1 -7.52 1.49 -16.34
N GLN A 2 -8.61 1.95 -15.71
CA GLN A 2 -9.01 3.38 -15.83
C GLN A 2 -7.91 4.35 -15.37
N ILE A 3 -7.04 3.91 -14.44
CA ILE A 3 -5.92 4.71 -13.92
C ILE A 3 -4.80 4.90 -14.96
N THR A 4 -4.54 3.92 -15.82
CA THR A 4 -3.51 3.98 -16.86
C THR A 4 -3.93 4.85 -18.05
N SER A 5 -5.18 5.29 -18.08
CA SER A 5 -5.71 6.24 -19.06
C SER A 5 -5.84 7.66 -18.51
N HIS A 6 -5.47 7.88 -17.23
CA HIS A 6 -5.48 9.21 -16.63
C HIS A 6 -4.33 10.05 -17.21
N GLU A 7 -4.56 11.35 -17.42
CA GLU A 7 -3.56 12.28 -17.98
C GLU A 7 -2.24 12.30 -17.20
N TRP A 8 -2.32 12.15 -15.88
CA TRP A 8 -1.14 12.11 -14.99
C TRP A 8 -0.51 10.73 -14.80
N SER A 9 -0.96 9.72 -15.55
CA SER A 9 -0.44 8.35 -15.37
C SER A 9 0.93 8.13 -16.01
N ALA A 10 1.35 9.00 -16.93
CA ALA A 10 2.52 8.81 -17.79
C ALA A 10 3.82 8.41 -17.04
N PRO A 11 4.20 9.03 -15.90
CA PRO A 11 5.42 8.67 -15.18
C PRO A 11 5.43 7.24 -14.61
N PHE A 12 4.27 6.61 -14.53
CA PHE A 12 4.06 5.33 -13.84
C PHE A 12 3.86 4.16 -14.82
N LEU A 13 3.84 4.43 -16.13
CA LEU A 13 3.52 3.43 -17.15
C LEU A 13 4.69 2.48 -17.46
N GLN A 14 5.92 2.91 -17.23
CA GLN A 14 7.16 2.19 -17.53
C GLN A 14 8.10 2.24 -16.32
N PRO A 15 9.11 1.34 -16.22
CA PRO A 15 10.13 1.44 -15.20
C PRO A 15 10.84 2.81 -15.23
N VAL A 16 11.23 3.31 -14.06
CA VAL A 16 11.97 4.57 -13.95
C VAL A 16 13.31 4.45 -14.68
N ASP A 17 13.55 5.33 -15.66
CA ASP A 17 14.82 5.41 -16.38
C ASP A 17 15.87 6.14 -15.52
N VAL A 18 16.42 5.42 -14.54
CA VAL A 18 17.41 5.94 -13.59
C VAL A 18 18.68 6.43 -14.28
N VAL A 19 19.04 5.87 -15.44
CA VAL A 19 20.24 6.28 -16.19
C VAL A 19 19.96 7.56 -16.97
N GLY A 20 18.86 7.60 -17.72
CA GLY A 20 18.47 8.79 -18.50
C GLY A 20 18.17 10.00 -17.63
N LEU A 21 17.67 9.77 -16.40
CA LEU A 21 17.36 10.80 -15.42
C LEU A 21 18.51 11.08 -14.44
N GLN A 22 19.63 10.35 -14.51
CA GLN A 22 20.81 10.52 -13.63
C GLN A 22 20.48 10.38 -12.13
N LEU A 23 19.67 9.38 -11.79
CA LEU A 23 19.18 9.11 -10.43
C LEU A 23 20.04 8.05 -9.72
N ASP A 24 21.27 8.41 -9.38
CA ASP A 24 22.29 7.48 -8.82
C ASP A 24 21.95 6.89 -7.44
N ASP A 25 20.94 7.45 -6.76
CA ASP A 25 20.48 7.03 -5.45
C ASP A 25 19.13 6.30 -5.49
N TYR A 26 18.47 6.22 -6.65
CA TYR A 26 17.11 5.67 -6.75
C TYR A 26 17.01 4.27 -6.17
N HIS A 27 17.91 3.36 -6.55
CA HIS A 27 17.90 1.98 -6.04
C HIS A 27 18.44 1.84 -4.61
N LYS A 28 19.03 2.89 -4.03
CA LYS A 28 19.41 2.93 -2.62
C LYS A 28 18.21 3.30 -1.74
N ILE A 29 17.32 4.13 -2.26
CA ILE A 29 16.11 4.60 -1.58
C ILE A 29 14.93 3.65 -1.85
N ILE A 30 14.70 3.30 -3.11
CA ILE A 30 13.61 2.46 -3.59
C ILE A 30 14.09 1.02 -3.80
N THR A 31 13.75 0.17 -2.82
CA THR A 31 14.21 -1.22 -2.75
C THR A 31 13.43 -2.18 -3.65
N LYS A 32 12.18 -1.84 -3.98
CA LYS A 32 11.33 -2.62 -4.89
C LYS A 32 10.67 -1.70 -5.92
N PRO A 33 11.37 -1.36 -7.02
CA PRO A 33 10.79 -0.60 -8.13
C PRO A 33 9.55 -1.32 -8.69
N MET A 34 8.57 -0.55 -9.15
CA MET A 34 7.33 -1.06 -9.73
C MET A 34 6.72 -0.03 -10.69
N ASP A 35 6.05 -0.51 -11.72
CA ASP A 35 5.36 0.27 -12.75
C ASP A 35 4.23 -0.56 -13.39
N PHE A 36 3.34 0.08 -14.15
CA PHE A 36 2.19 -0.61 -14.73
C PHE A 36 2.55 -1.65 -15.80
N SER A 37 3.65 -1.47 -16.54
CA SER A 37 4.09 -2.49 -17.51
C SER A 37 4.64 -3.73 -16.82
N THR A 38 5.33 -3.56 -15.71
CA THR A 38 5.77 -4.69 -14.86
C THR A 38 4.56 -5.43 -14.30
N ILE A 39 3.56 -4.74 -13.74
CA ILE A 39 2.32 -5.39 -13.28
C ILE A 39 1.65 -6.17 -14.43
N GLN A 40 1.56 -5.57 -15.62
CA GLN A 40 0.99 -6.27 -16.78
C GLN A 40 1.76 -7.54 -17.14
N ASN A 41 3.10 -7.48 -17.18
CA ASN A 41 3.94 -8.63 -17.48
C ASN A 41 3.77 -9.75 -16.43
N LYS A 42 3.66 -9.40 -15.14
CA LYS A 42 3.40 -10.34 -14.04
C LYS A 42 2.01 -10.97 -14.13
N MET A 43 0.99 -10.20 -14.53
CA MET A 43 -0.36 -10.73 -14.76
C MET A 43 -0.36 -11.74 -15.91
N GLU A 44 0.38 -11.46 -16.98
CA GLU A 44 0.49 -12.30 -18.17
C GLU A 44 1.44 -13.49 -17.99
N GLY A 45 2.19 -13.55 -16.88
CA GLY A 45 3.16 -14.61 -16.62
C GLY A 45 4.45 -14.52 -17.46
N LYS A 46 4.73 -13.36 -18.05
CA LYS A 46 5.83 -13.18 -19.01
C LYS A 46 7.23 -13.28 -18.40
N ASP A 47 7.36 -12.95 -17.13
CA ASP A 47 8.62 -12.99 -16.39
C ASP A 47 8.77 -14.26 -15.53
N GLY A 48 7.88 -15.25 -15.73
CA GLY A 48 7.83 -16.47 -14.92
C GLY A 48 7.20 -16.28 -13.54
N THR A 49 6.75 -15.06 -13.20
CA THR A 49 5.95 -14.80 -11.99
C THR A 49 4.47 -14.69 -12.36
N LYS A 50 3.59 -15.08 -11.43
CA LYS A 50 2.14 -14.87 -11.57
C LYS A 50 1.56 -14.44 -10.24
N TYR A 51 0.61 -13.52 -10.31
CA TYR A 51 -0.18 -13.16 -9.15
C TYR A 51 -1.07 -14.32 -8.72
N LYS A 52 -1.10 -14.59 -7.41
CA LYS A 52 -1.96 -15.62 -6.81
C LYS A 52 -3.31 -15.05 -6.38
N SER A 53 -3.37 -13.73 -6.19
CA SER A 53 -4.60 -13.04 -5.81
C SER A 53 -4.64 -11.63 -6.38
N VAL A 54 -5.85 -11.09 -6.49
CA VAL A 54 -6.06 -9.68 -6.86
C VAL A 54 -5.48 -8.72 -5.80
N ARG A 55 -5.32 -9.18 -4.55
CA ARG A 55 -4.70 -8.39 -3.48
C ARG A 55 -3.22 -8.14 -3.73
N GLU A 56 -2.51 -9.08 -4.36
CA GLU A 56 -1.11 -8.85 -4.76
C GLU A 56 -0.99 -7.78 -5.86
N ILE A 57 -1.94 -7.74 -6.80
CA ILE A 57 -2.03 -6.66 -7.81
C ILE A 57 -2.28 -5.33 -7.11
N TYR A 58 -3.23 -5.29 -6.16
CA TYR A 58 -3.51 -4.10 -5.36
C TYR A 58 -2.26 -3.60 -4.63
N SER A 59 -1.50 -4.49 -3.98
CA SER A 59 -0.25 -4.14 -3.31
C SER A 59 0.80 -3.55 -4.26
N ASP A 60 0.98 -4.12 -5.45
CA ASP A 60 1.95 -3.60 -6.42
C ASP A 60 1.49 -2.26 -7.03
N VAL A 61 0.19 -2.03 -7.26
CA VAL A 61 -0.31 -0.71 -7.70
C VAL A 61 -0.05 0.36 -6.64
N ARG A 62 -0.29 0.07 -5.36
CA ARG A 62 0.07 1.01 -4.28
C ARG A 62 1.58 1.26 -4.22
N LEU A 63 2.38 0.24 -4.49
CA LEU A 63 3.83 0.35 -4.48
C LEU A 63 4.34 1.35 -5.52
N ILE A 64 3.76 1.40 -6.71
CA ILE A 64 4.07 2.41 -7.74
C ILE A 64 4.00 3.83 -7.15
N PHE A 65 2.88 4.18 -6.53
CA PHE A 65 2.64 5.53 -6.04
C PHE A 65 3.40 5.83 -4.75
N THR A 66 3.52 4.86 -3.84
CA THR A 66 4.28 5.04 -2.59
C THR A 66 5.78 5.15 -2.84
N ASN A 67 6.33 4.42 -3.81
CA ASN A 67 7.72 4.62 -4.26
C ASN A 67 7.93 6.03 -4.80
N ALA A 68 7.01 6.51 -5.64
CA ALA A 68 7.10 7.86 -6.19
C ALA A 68 7.05 8.93 -5.09
N MET A 69 6.15 8.80 -4.10
CA MET A 69 6.08 9.73 -2.97
C MET A 69 7.27 9.61 -2.01
N THR A 70 7.92 8.44 -1.95
CA THR A 70 9.11 8.22 -1.10
C THR A 70 10.35 8.83 -1.73
N TYR A 71 10.50 8.72 -3.05
CA TYR A 71 11.66 9.24 -3.76
C TYR A 71 11.59 10.75 -4.01
N ASN A 72 10.40 11.27 -4.30
CA ASN A 72 10.21 12.67 -4.68
C ASN A 72 9.66 13.50 -3.50
N ASP A 73 10.18 14.72 -3.33
CA ASP A 73 9.66 15.69 -2.35
C ASP A 73 8.17 15.97 -2.54
N GLU A 74 7.47 16.32 -1.45
CA GLU A 74 6.01 16.51 -1.44
C GLU A 74 5.50 17.61 -2.40
N HIS A 75 6.37 18.55 -2.77
CA HIS A 75 6.08 19.65 -3.70
C HIS A 75 6.42 19.29 -5.15
N HIS A 76 7.06 18.15 -5.39
CA HIS A 76 7.42 17.71 -6.74
C HIS A 76 6.18 17.19 -7.48
N ASP A 77 6.05 17.52 -8.77
CA ASP A 77 4.88 17.16 -9.58
C ASP A 77 4.57 15.67 -9.53
N VAL A 78 5.59 14.81 -9.65
CA VAL A 78 5.42 13.34 -9.60
C VAL A 78 4.87 12.87 -8.25
N HIS A 79 5.22 13.54 -7.14
CA HIS A 79 4.66 13.24 -5.82
C HIS A 79 3.17 13.59 -5.79
N ILE A 80 2.81 14.78 -6.25
CA ILE A 80 1.42 15.27 -6.29
C ILE A 80 0.56 14.35 -7.18
N MET A 81 1.07 13.98 -8.37
CA MET A 81 0.42 13.05 -9.28
C MET A 81 0.21 11.67 -8.63
N ALA A 82 1.24 11.14 -7.96
CA ALA A 82 1.17 9.85 -7.28
C ALA A 82 0.12 9.85 -6.17
N LYS A 83 0.08 10.91 -5.36
CA LYS A 83 -0.90 11.08 -4.28
C LYS A 83 -2.32 11.09 -4.81
N LEU A 84 -2.61 11.92 -5.83
CA LEU A 84 -3.96 12.00 -6.41
C LEU A 84 -4.40 10.65 -7.01
N LEU A 85 -3.50 9.98 -7.74
CA LEU A 85 -3.84 8.70 -8.38
C LEU A 85 -4.02 7.58 -7.34
N LEU A 86 -3.23 7.57 -6.27
CA LEU A 86 -3.41 6.64 -5.15
C LEU A 86 -4.77 6.86 -4.48
N GLU A 87 -5.17 8.09 -4.19
CA GLU A 87 -6.49 8.40 -3.61
C GLU A 87 -7.63 7.87 -4.50
N LYS A 88 -7.59 8.16 -5.81
CA LYS A 88 -8.58 7.64 -6.78
C LYS A 88 -8.57 6.11 -6.88
N PHE A 89 -7.39 5.49 -6.72
CA PHE A 89 -7.25 4.04 -6.74
C PHE A 89 -7.90 3.41 -5.52
N GLU A 90 -7.62 3.93 -4.32
CA GLU A 90 -8.19 3.43 -3.06
C GLU A 90 -9.72 3.57 -3.04
N GLU A 91 -10.26 4.70 -3.50
CA GLU A 91 -11.71 4.90 -3.64
C GLU A 91 -12.36 3.82 -4.52
N LYS A 92 -11.74 3.48 -5.65
CA LYS A 92 -12.22 2.42 -6.54
C LYS A 92 -12.03 1.04 -5.92
N TRP A 93 -10.95 0.82 -5.20
CA TRP A 93 -10.69 -0.44 -4.51
C TRP A 93 -11.76 -0.72 -3.45
N LEU A 94 -12.14 0.28 -2.65
CA LEU A 94 -13.22 0.15 -1.66
C LEU A 94 -14.55 -0.28 -2.31
N GLN A 95 -14.85 0.20 -3.53
CA GLN A 95 -16.04 -0.23 -4.28
C GLN A 95 -15.95 -1.67 -4.80
N LEU A 96 -14.73 -2.19 -5.00
CA LEU A 96 -14.47 -3.55 -5.49
C LEU A 96 -14.33 -4.57 -4.36
N LEU A 97 -13.93 -4.14 -3.15
CA LEU A 97 -13.68 -5.01 -2.00
C LEU A 97 -14.79 -6.03 -1.73
N PRO A 98 -16.09 -5.67 -1.70
CA PRO A 98 -17.15 -6.66 -1.46
C PRO A 98 -17.19 -7.77 -2.51
N LYS A 99 -16.85 -7.46 -3.77
CA LYS A 99 -16.77 -8.45 -4.85
C LYS A 99 -15.55 -9.35 -4.67
N VAL A 100 -14.40 -8.76 -4.33
CA VAL A 100 -13.17 -9.49 -4.04
C VAL A 100 -13.40 -10.51 -2.93
N GLU A 101 -13.96 -10.08 -1.80
CA GLU A 101 -14.24 -10.95 -0.65
C GLU A 101 -15.24 -12.06 -0.97
N ASN A 102 -16.26 -11.77 -1.78
CA ASN A 102 -17.22 -12.78 -2.21
C ASN A 102 -16.57 -13.85 -3.10
N GLU A 103 -15.73 -13.45 -4.05
CA GLU A 103 -15.01 -14.40 -4.91
C GLU A 103 -13.95 -15.20 -4.11
N GLU A 104 -13.24 -14.58 -3.18
CA GLU A 104 -12.33 -15.26 -2.26
C GLU A 104 -13.05 -16.32 -1.41
N ARG A 105 -14.26 -16.00 -0.91
CA ARG A 105 -15.10 -16.95 -0.18
C ARG A 105 -15.54 -18.13 -1.04
N LYS A 106 -15.93 -17.90 -2.30
CA LYS A 106 -16.33 -18.97 -3.23
C LYS A 106 -15.17 -19.92 -3.54
N GLN A 107 -13.95 -19.41 -3.71
CA GLN A 107 -12.77 -20.23 -3.97
C GLN A 107 -12.38 -21.15 -2.79
N GLN A 108 -12.84 -20.84 -1.58
CA GLN A 108 -12.68 -21.70 -0.40
C GLN A 108 -13.77 -22.78 -0.31
N VAL A 109 -14.81 -22.72 -1.15
CA VAL A 109 -15.95 -23.64 -1.19
C VAL A 109 -15.97 -24.37 -2.55
N GLU A 110 -14.94 -25.16 -2.83
CA GLU A 110 -14.99 -26.20 -3.87
C GLU A 110 -15.18 -27.58 -3.20
N PRO A 111 -15.98 -28.49 -3.80
CA PRO A 111 -16.58 -29.64 -3.10
C PRO A 111 -15.60 -30.80 -2.99
N ASN A 112 -14.72 -30.79 -1.98
CA ASN A 112 -13.98 -31.97 -1.57
C ASN A 112 -14.32 -32.31 -0.13
N ASP A 113 -15.19 -33.32 -0.01
CA ASP A 113 -15.65 -34.00 1.18
C ASP A 113 -16.28 -33.11 2.25
N VAL A 114 -17.47 -33.51 2.69
CA VAL A 114 -18.01 -33.11 3.98
C VAL A 114 -17.41 -34.07 4.99
N PRO A 115 -16.39 -33.70 5.80
CA PRO A 115 -16.33 -34.25 7.13
C PRO A 115 -17.51 -33.65 7.88
N THR A 116 -18.50 -34.48 8.19
CA THR A 116 -19.41 -34.24 9.30
C THR A 116 -18.57 -34.03 10.56
N THR A 117 -18.18 -32.80 10.84
CA THR A 117 -17.73 -32.40 12.16
C THR A 117 -18.94 -31.89 12.92
N ASP A 118 -19.40 -32.71 13.85
CA ASP A 118 -20.29 -32.34 14.97
C ASP A 118 -19.68 -31.14 15.73
N THR A 119 -19.87 -29.93 15.22
CA THR A 119 -19.57 -28.70 15.94
C THR A 119 -20.88 -27.96 16.09
N SER A 120 -21.29 -27.77 17.35
CA SER A 120 -22.50 -27.02 17.69
C SER A 120 -22.43 -25.64 17.04
N PRO A 121 -23.56 -25.08 16.57
CA PRO A 121 -23.62 -23.68 16.10
C PRO A 121 -22.99 -22.69 17.09
N GLU A 122 -23.02 -22.99 18.38
CA GLU A 122 -22.40 -22.19 19.44
C GLU A 122 -20.86 -22.16 19.35
N ASP A 123 -20.20 -23.28 18.99
CA ASP A 123 -18.74 -23.36 18.89
C ASP A 123 -18.23 -22.57 17.67
N ALA A 124 -18.99 -22.60 16.57
CA ALA A 124 -18.69 -21.81 15.38
C ALA A 124 -18.82 -20.30 15.65
N ILE A 125 -19.86 -19.90 16.39
CA ILE A 125 -20.07 -18.50 16.81
C ILE A 125 -18.97 -18.06 17.77
N ALA A 126 -18.61 -18.89 18.75
CA ALA A 126 -17.55 -18.58 19.71
C ALA A 126 -16.19 -18.42 19.03
N LYS A 127 -15.89 -19.28 18.05
CA LYS A 127 -14.65 -19.17 17.27
C LYS A 127 -14.62 -17.89 16.43
N LEU A 128 -15.71 -17.58 15.72
CA LEU A 128 -15.80 -16.36 14.92
C LEU A 128 -15.68 -15.09 15.78
N ALA A 129 -16.31 -15.09 16.96
CA ALA A 129 -16.21 -13.97 17.91
C ALA A 129 -14.78 -13.77 18.39
N LYS A 130 -14.06 -14.86 18.68
CA LYS A 130 -12.66 -14.81 19.10
C LYS A 130 -11.74 -14.32 17.98
N ASP A 131 -11.90 -14.87 16.76
CA ASP A 131 -11.07 -14.48 15.61
C ASP A 131 -11.24 -12.98 15.30
N THR A 132 -12.47 -12.46 15.43
CA THR A 132 -12.76 -11.02 15.26
C THR A 132 -12.13 -10.17 16.37
N ASP A 133 -12.13 -10.63 17.62
CA ASP A 133 -11.49 -9.93 18.74
C ASP A 133 -9.97 -9.88 18.57
N ASP A 134 -9.36 -10.98 18.13
CA ASP A 134 -7.93 -11.05 17.85
C ASP A 134 -7.52 -10.08 16.72
N GLU A 135 -8.31 -10.01 15.63
CA GLU A 135 -8.10 -9.02 14.56
C GLU A 135 -8.25 -7.58 15.05
N LEU A 136 -9.28 -7.29 15.86
CA LEU A 136 -9.52 -5.96 16.42
C LEU A 136 -8.37 -5.52 17.32
N ASN A 137 -7.85 -6.44 18.15
CA ASN A 137 -6.71 -6.19 19.03
C ASN A 137 -5.43 -5.87 18.25
N GLU A 138 -5.18 -6.56 17.14
CA GLU A 138 -4.02 -6.30 16.30
C GLU A 138 -4.14 -4.94 15.58
N ILE A 139 -5.32 -4.59 15.09
CA ILE A 139 -5.57 -3.26 14.48
C ILE A 139 -5.35 -2.15 15.51
N ASN A 140 -5.88 -2.30 16.73
CA ASN A 140 -5.69 -1.33 17.81
C ASN A 140 -4.22 -1.13 18.14
N LYS A 141 -3.43 -2.20 18.15
CA LYS A 141 -1.99 -2.14 18.38
C LYS A 141 -1.27 -1.39 17.26
N GLN A 142 -1.64 -1.63 16.00
CA GLN A 142 -1.07 -0.91 14.86
C GLN A 142 -1.41 0.58 14.89
N LEU A 143 -2.65 0.93 15.24
CA LEU A 143 -3.07 2.32 15.43
C LEU A 143 -2.23 3.01 16.50
N GLU A 144 -1.97 2.34 17.62
CA GLU A 144 -1.17 2.91 18.71
C GLU A 144 0.30 3.08 18.32
N MET A 145 0.88 2.15 17.55
CA MET A 145 2.22 2.30 16.99
C MET A 145 2.29 3.51 16.04
N LEU A 146 1.31 3.63 15.13
CA LEU A 146 1.26 4.73 14.17
C LEU A 146 1.11 6.08 14.89
N ARG A 147 0.22 6.15 15.90
CA ARG A 147 0.03 7.33 16.74
C ARG A 147 1.33 7.74 17.43
N ASN A 148 2.03 6.78 18.04
CA ASN A 148 3.31 7.04 18.68
C ASN A 148 4.36 7.53 17.69
N MET A 149 4.42 6.94 16.49
CA MET A 149 5.32 7.39 15.43
C MET A 149 5.03 8.84 15.01
N VAL A 150 3.76 9.21 14.81
CA VAL A 150 3.37 10.59 14.47
C VAL A 150 3.75 11.55 15.59
N VAL A 151 3.45 11.21 16.84
CA VAL A 151 3.83 12.03 18.00
C VAL A 151 5.34 12.24 18.06
N GLN A 152 6.14 11.18 17.86
CA GLN A 152 7.60 11.30 17.85
C GLN A 152 8.10 12.18 16.69
N ARG A 153 7.54 12.02 15.49
CA ARG A 153 7.87 12.90 14.35
C ARG A 153 7.52 14.36 14.63
N CYS A 154 6.34 14.64 15.19
CA CYS A 154 5.96 16.00 15.58
C CYS A 154 6.90 16.59 16.63
N ARG A 155 7.30 15.80 17.64
CA ARG A 155 8.28 16.23 18.65
C ARG A 155 9.64 16.54 18.03
N TYR A 156 10.08 15.73 17.07
CA TYR A 156 11.34 15.95 16.37
C TYR A 156 11.31 17.24 15.55
N VAL A 157 10.27 17.44 14.73
CA VAL A 157 10.10 18.67 13.93
C VAL A 157 10.04 19.90 14.82
N LEU A 158 9.27 19.86 15.91
CA LEU A 158 9.18 20.96 16.87
C LEU A 158 10.54 21.25 17.54
N LYS A 159 11.28 20.21 17.93
CA LYS A 159 12.61 20.36 18.52
C LYS A 159 13.61 21.00 17.55
N THR A 160 13.60 20.58 16.29
CA THR A 160 14.46 21.14 15.24
C THR A 160 14.09 22.61 14.98
N PHE A 161 12.81 22.93 14.90
CA PHE A 161 12.34 24.29 14.69
C PHE A 161 12.75 25.24 15.83
N ILE A 162 12.59 24.80 17.08
CA ILE A 162 13.05 25.55 18.26
C ILE A 162 14.58 25.73 18.25
N SER A 163 15.34 24.69 17.89
CA SER A 163 16.80 24.78 17.82
C SER A 163 17.26 25.77 16.75
N CYS A 164 16.61 25.82 15.59
CA CYS A 164 16.90 26.81 14.55
C CYS A 164 16.59 28.23 15.02
N LEU A 165 15.43 28.45 15.64
CA LEU A 165 15.07 29.77 16.20
C LEU A 165 16.07 30.27 17.24
N LEU A 166 16.57 29.38 18.11
CA LEU A 166 17.58 29.73 19.11
C LEU A 166 18.92 30.11 18.47
N LEU A 167 19.36 29.40 17.42
CA LEU A 167 20.58 29.74 16.68
C LEU A 167 20.48 31.12 16.03
N PHE A 168 19.35 31.44 15.38
CA PHE A 168 19.13 32.76 14.80
C PHE A 168 19.04 33.89 15.84
N ALA A 169 18.56 33.59 17.05
CA ALA A 169 18.49 34.56 18.14
C ALA A 169 19.85 34.83 18.80
N THR A 170 20.84 33.95 18.65
CA THR A 170 22.21 34.14 19.17
C THR A 170 23.15 34.84 18.19
N ASP A 171 22.77 34.94 16.92
CA ASP A 171 23.53 35.59 15.85
C ASP A 171 23.12 37.08 15.61
N LEU A 172 22.31 37.65 16.52
CA LEU A 172 21.87 39.06 16.52
C LEU A 172 22.37 39.79 17.77
#